data_AF-A0A937TWK9-F1
#
_entry.id   AF-A0A937TWK9-F1
#
_cell.length_a   1.000
_cell.length_b   1.000
_cell.length_c   1.000
_cell.angle_alpha   90.00
_cell.angle_beta   90.00
_cell.angle_gamma   90.00
#
_symmetry.space_group_name_H-M   'P 1'
#
loop_
_entity.id
_entity.type
_entity.pdbx_description
1 polymer ?
#
loop_
_entity_poly.entity_id
_entity_poly.type
_entity_poly.pdbx_seq_one_letter_code
_entity_poly.pdbx_strand_id
1 'polypeptide(L)'
;MTPADLDILEALGSALRAVAGVRSVRLARPGEAVEVPLSRLPAVVLEPDAAEPLTWPGVPVGRYHLLHWRASVLDRAVPHTRAFGALVALAEACRDAVAADPLLDGKAADGPPSLRSPELQPAVGATRTGALAVDKAVAARPTAVRFAGACGTWTASQADQASLDGEHLFGSGPHVVEVGSPAHRVEDVAFNGLSGGLAVDLGEGPRTLRQTGVLSAATDWNLALLLAAIEAFIDGRTYTLTAPNGVDYPNCRVAALERLGPPQVGTAWHQPYRVTYQQLAR
;
A
#
# COMPACT_ATOMS: atom_id res chain seq x y z
N MET A 1 14.79 -7.17 0.77
CA MET A 1 14.54 -5.79 0.30
C MET A 1 13.66 -5.89 -0.94
N THR A 2 12.48 -5.30 -0.89
CA THR A 2 11.48 -5.30 -1.97
C THR A 2 11.80 -4.24 -3.02
N PRO A 3 11.20 -4.29 -4.22
CA PRO A 3 11.30 -3.19 -5.19
C PRO A 3 10.85 -1.84 -4.61
N ALA A 4 9.79 -1.84 -3.80
CA ALA A 4 9.30 -0.63 -3.13
C ALA A 4 10.33 -0.05 -2.16
N ASP A 5 11.06 -0.89 -1.41
CA ASP A 5 12.13 -0.44 -0.52
C ASP A 5 13.26 0.27 -1.31
N LEU A 6 13.60 -0.26 -2.48
CA LEU A 6 14.61 0.33 -3.37
C LEU A 6 14.17 1.69 -3.89
N ASP A 7 12.92 1.83 -4.34
CA ASP A 7 12.38 3.09 -4.84
C ASP A 7 12.46 4.20 -3.76
N ILE A 8 12.20 3.85 -2.49
CA ILE A 8 12.34 4.81 -1.38
C ILE A 8 13.80 5.22 -1.19
N LEU A 9 14.73 4.26 -1.18
CA LEU A 9 16.16 4.55 -1.01
C LEU A 9 16.71 5.38 -2.17
N GLU A 10 16.21 5.17 -3.39
CA GLU A 10 16.57 5.99 -4.55
C GLU A 10 16.04 7.42 -4.43
N ALA A 11 14.81 7.61 -3.93
CA ALA A 11 14.25 8.92 -3.65
C ALA A 11 15.04 9.66 -2.57
N LEU A 12 15.35 9.01 -1.45
CA LEU A 12 16.23 9.54 -0.41
C LEU A 12 17.61 9.91 -0.98
N GLY A 13 18.16 9.05 -1.84
CA GLY A 13 19.41 9.32 -2.54
C GLY A 13 19.34 10.56 -3.43
N SER A 14 18.20 10.81 -4.08
CA SER A 14 17.96 12.01 -4.88
C SER A 14 17.91 13.28 -4.02
N ALA A 15 17.16 13.26 -2.92
CA ALA A 15 17.09 14.37 -1.97
C ALA A 15 18.47 14.75 -1.42
N LEU A 16 19.26 13.76 -1.03
CA LEU A 16 20.62 13.97 -0.51
C LEU A 16 21.57 14.55 -1.57
N ARG A 17 21.39 14.23 -2.86
CA ARG A 17 22.20 14.82 -3.96
C ARG A 17 21.87 16.30 -4.20
N ALA A 18 20.69 16.76 -3.82
CA ALA A 18 20.29 18.16 -3.95
C ALA A 18 20.90 19.06 -2.85
N VAL A 19 21.45 18.47 -1.78
CA VAL A 19 22.07 19.23 -0.68
C VAL A 19 23.38 19.85 -1.12
N ALA A 20 23.48 21.18 -1.04
CA ALA A 20 24.69 21.91 -1.38
C ALA A 20 25.89 21.43 -0.55
N GLY A 21 27.00 21.10 -1.22
CA GLY A 21 28.22 20.59 -0.58
C GLY A 21 28.36 19.07 -0.56
N VAL A 22 27.30 18.32 -0.91
CA VAL A 22 27.39 16.88 -1.17
C VAL A 22 27.90 16.64 -2.58
N ARG A 23 29.01 15.91 -2.74
CA ARG A 23 29.54 15.57 -4.07
C ARG A 23 28.87 14.35 -4.69
N SER A 24 28.61 13.34 -3.87
CA SER A 24 28.08 12.07 -4.33
C SER A 24 27.32 11.36 -3.23
N VAL A 25 26.22 10.71 -3.62
CA VAL A 25 25.45 9.82 -2.75
C VAL A 25 25.52 8.41 -3.32
N ARG A 26 25.97 7.46 -2.50
CA ARG A 26 26.08 6.04 -2.84
C ARG A 26 25.08 5.24 -2.01
N LEU A 27 24.32 4.38 -2.67
CA LEU A 27 23.48 3.39 -2.00
C LEU A 27 24.32 2.12 -1.80
N ALA A 28 24.54 1.74 -0.54
CA ALA A 28 25.16 0.46 -0.19
C ALA A 28 24.09 -0.63 -0.23
N ARG A 29 24.42 -1.79 -0.82
CA ARG A 29 23.56 -2.97 -0.68
C ARG A 29 23.88 -3.69 0.62
N PRO A 30 22.94 -4.44 1.22
CA PRO A 30 23.21 -5.23 2.40
C PRO A 30 24.42 -6.15 2.21
N GLY A 31 25.42 -6.03 3.08
CA GLY A 31 26.65 -6.83 3.04
C GLY A 31 27.67 -6.44 1.96
N GLU A 32 27.41 -5.40 1.16
CA GLU A 32 28.33 -4.92 0.14
C GLU A 32 29.27 -3.85 0.71
N ALA A 33 30.58 -4.03 0.50
CA ALA A 33 31.55 -2.98 0.78
C ALA A 33 31.48 -1.92 -0.32
N VAL A 34 31.23 -0.67 0.05
CA VAL A 34 31.21 0.46 -0.89
C VAL A 34 32.51 1.24 -0.81
N GLU A 35 33.27 1.25 -1.90
CA GLU A 35 34.42 2.16 -2.02
C GLU A 35 33.95 3.57 -2.39
N VAL A 36 34.29 4.53 -1.54
CA VAL A 36 33.95 5.94 -1.74
C VAL A 36 35.25 6.73 -1.99
N PRO A 37 35.47 7.25 -3.21
CA PRO A 37 36.62 8.09 -3.47
C PRO A 37 36.44 9.45 -2.81
N LEU A 38 36.97 9.59 -1.58
CA LEU A 38 36.93 10.84 -0.84
C LEU A 38 37.91 11.85 -1.46
N SER A 39 37.34 12.77 -2.24
CA SER A 39 38.02 13.91 -2.86
C SER A 39 38.06 15.13 -1.93
N ARG A 40 38.21 16.36 -2.46
CA ARG A 40 38.13 17.62 -1.70
C ARG A 40 36.74 17.93 -1.08
N LEU A 41 35.71 17.15 -1.40
CA LEU A 41 34.34 17.38 -0.92
C LEU A 41 33.76 16.12 -0.25
N PRO A 42 32.86 16.29 0.74
CA PRO A 42 32.19 15.18 1.42
C PRO A 42 31.32 14.32 0.49
N ALA A 43 31.19 13.05 0.87
CA ALA A 43 30.31 12.08 0.21
C ALA A 43 29.32 11.49 1.22
N VAL A 44 28.16 11.03 0.75
CA VAL A 44 27.16 10.37 1.58
C VAL A 44 27.02 8.91 1.17
N VAL A 45 27.02 8.01 2.14
CA VAL A 45 26.66 6.60 1.96
C VAL A 45 25.33 6.36 2.64
N LEU A 46 24.34 5.89 1.88
CA LEU A 46 23.03 5.48 2.36
C LEU A 46 23.01 3.95 2.43
N GLU A 47 22.74 3.40 3.60
CA GLU A 47 22.76 1.97 3.89
C GLU A 47 21.37 1.54 4.38
N PRO A 48 20.74 0.52 3.78
CA PRO A 48 19.59 -0.14 4.38
C PRO A 48 20.05 -0.90 5.63
N ASP A 49 19.35 -0.72 6.75
CA ASP A 49 19.69 -1.34 8.04
C ASP A 49 18.80 -2.57 8.30
N ALA A 50 17.48 -2.37 8.25
CA ALA A 50 16.50 -3.43 8.43
C ALA A 50 15.20 -3.10 7.69
N ALA A 51 14.40 -4.11 7.38
CA ALA A 51 13.02 -3.93 6.95
C ALA A 51 12.13 -4.79 7.84
N GLU A 52 11.14 -4.18 8.49
CA GLU A 52 10.21 -4.89 9.35
C GLU A 52 8.78 -4.79 8.79
N PRO A 53 8.06 -5.93 8.70
CA PRO A 53 6.64 -5.90 8.41
C PRO A 53 5.89 -5.41 9.66
N LEU A 54 5.02 -4.43 9.49
CA LEU A 54 4.14 -3.94 10.54
C LEU A 54 2.68 -4.21 10.19
N THR A 55 1.93 -4.62 11.20
CA THR A 55 0.47 -4.72 11.16
C THR A 55 -0.10 -3.54 11.95
N TRP A 56 -1.04 -2.80 11.38
CA TRP A 56 -1.59 -1.60 12.00
C TRP A 56 -2.72 -1.93 13.01
N PRO A 57 -2.62 -1.51 14.27
CA PRO A 57 -3.72 -1.61 15.25
C PRO A 57 -4.99 -0.93 14.75
N GLY A 58 -6.10 -1.68 14.70
CA GLY A 58 -7.41 -1.18 14.22
C GLY A 58 -7.59 -1.20 12.70
N VAL A 59 -6.55 -1.57 11.93
CA VAL A 59 -6.67 -1.91 10.50
C VAL A 59 -5.97 -3.26 10.29
N PRO A 60 -6.63 -4.38 10.66
CA PRO A 60 -6.00 -5.72 10.69
C PRO A 60 -5.45 -6.20 9.34
N VAL A 61 -5.78 -5.48 8.26
CA VAL A 61 -5.50 -5.85 6.87
C VAL A 61 -4.36 -5.03 6.23
N GLY A 62 -3.93 -3.94 6.85
CA GLY A 62 -2.84 -3.11 6.33
C GLY A 62 -1.50 -3.71 6.68
N ARG A 63 -0.78 -4.25 5.69
CA ARG A 63 0.64 -4.60 5.82
C ARG A 63 1.50 -3.44 5.36
N TYR A 64 2.41 -3.02 6.23
CA TYR A 64 3.38 -1.98 5.94
C TYR A 64 4.77 -2.58 6.01
N HIS A 65 5.65 -2.12 5.14
CA HIS A 65 7.08 -2.35 5.28
C HIS A 65 7.70 -1.08 5.86
N LEU A 66 8.18 -1.16 7.10
CA LEU A 66 9.01 -0.12 7.67
C LEU A 66 10.46 -0.42 7.33
N LEU A 67 11.03 0.42 6.46
CA LEU A 67 12.42 0.35 6.06
C LEU A 67 13.24 1.28 6.96
N HIS A 68 14.13 0.68 7.75
CA HIS A 68 15.17 1.34 8.51
C HIS A 68 16.40 1.55 7.63
N TRP A 69 16.98 2.74 7.70
CA TRP A 69 18.15 3.12 6.93
C TRP A 69 19.10 3.96 7.77
N ARG A 70 20.36 4.01 7.33
CA ARG A 70 21.44 4.78 7.92
C ARG A 70 22.14 5.60 6.83
N ALA A 71 22.37 6.87 7.08
CA ALA A 71 23.20 7.72 6.24
C ALA A 71 24.50 8.07 6.97
N SER A 72 25.62 7.93 6.28
CA SER A 72 26.95 8.34 6.75
C SER A 72 27.50 9.45 5.85
N VAL A 73 27.72 10.65 6.40
CA VAL A 73 28.44 11.73 5.70
C VAL A 73 29.93 11.59 5.99
N LEU A 74 30.72 11.36 4.95
CA LEU A 74 32.14 11.01 4.99
C LEU A 74 33.01 12.17 4.49
N ASP A 75 34.03 12.52 5.25
CA ASP A 75 35.07 13.49 4.85
C ASP A 75 36.43 13.14 5.50
N ARG A 76 37.50 13.82 5.08
CA ARG A 76 38.84 13.79 5.67
C ARG A 76 39.00 14.76 6.85
N ALA A 77 37.91 15.37 7.32
CA ALA A 77 37.94 16.34 8.41
C ALA A 77 38.45 15.72 9.70
N VAL A 78 39.33 16.40 10.43
CA VAL A 78 39.82 15.93 11.74
C VAL A 78 38.87 16.40 12.84
N PRO A 79 38.49 15.56 13.83
CA PRO A 79 37.63 15.96 14.95
C PRO A 79 38.08 17.26 15.62
N HIS A 80 37.12 18.04 16.11
CA HIS A 80 37.33 19.33 16.78
C HIS A 80 37.98 20.44 15.94
N THR A 81 38.08 20.25 14.62
CA THR A 81 38.50 21.32 13.69
C THR A 81 37.31 22.08 13.11
N ARG A 82 37.55 23.26 12.53
CA ARG A 82 36.52 23.99 11.76
C ARG A 82 35.95 23.17 10.61
N ALA A 83 36.77 22.35 9.95
CA ALA A 83 36.33 21.44 8.90
C ALA A 83 35.35 20.39 9.43
N PHE A 84 35.58 19.88 10.64
CA PHE A 84 34.65 18.96 11.31
C PHE A 84 33.33 19.63 11.68
N GLY A 85 33.37 20.89 12.15
CA GLY A 85 32.14 21.67 12.36
C GLY A 85 31.32 21.84 11.08
N ALA A 86 31.98 22.08 9.94
CA ALA A 86 31.32 22.15 8.63
C ALA A 86 30.73 20.79 8.20
N LEU A 87 31.39 19.68 8.51
CA LEU A 87 30.88 18.33 8.26
C LEU A 87 29.61 18.03 9.07
N VAL A 88 29.57 18.44 10.34
CA VAL A 88 28.37 18.29 11.20
C VAL A 88 27.21 19.10 10.65
N ALA A 89 27.43 20.37 10.30
CA ALA A 89 26.40 21.22 9.70
C ALA A 89 25.87 20.64 8.38
N LEU A 90 26.74 20.05 7.56
CA LEU A 90 26.33 19.35 6.33
C LEU A 90 25.48 18.11 6.63
N ALA A 91 25.82 17.35 7.67
CA ALA A 91 25.03 16.18 8.07
C ALA A 91 23.64 16.58 8.61
N GLU A 92 23.54 17.69 9.34
CA GLU A 92 22.26 18.28 9.74
C GLU A 92 21.44 18.70 8.52
N ALA A 93 22.04 19.38 7.55
CA ALA A 93 21.35 19.75 6.30
C ALA A 93 20.88 18.52 5.50
N CYS A 94 21.67 17.44 5.47
CA CYS A 94 21.27 16.16 4.86
C CYS A 94 20.06 15.54 5.57
N ARG A 95 20.05 15.55 6.90
CA ARG A 95 18.93 15.06 7.71
C ARG A 95 17.67 15.87 7.43
N ASP A 96 17.79 17.20 7.42
CA ASP A 96 16.66 18.10 7.22
C ASP A 96 16.10 17.99 5.80
N ALA A 97 16.95 17.78 4.78
CA ALA A 97 16.52 17.52 3.41
C ALA A 97 15.74 16.21 3.26
N VAL A 98 16.19 15.14 3.93
CA VAL A 98 15.45 13.87 3.99
C VAL A 98 14.11 14.06 4.68
N ALA A 99 14.07 14.76 5.82
CA ALA A 99 12.83 15.03 6.54
C ALA A 99 11.82 15.88 5.74
N ALA A 100 12.30 16.74 4.83
CA ALA A 100 11.47 17.58 3.98
C ALA A 100 11.05 16.92 2.66
N ASP A 101 11.49 15.70 2.37
CA ASP A 101 11.18 15.04 1.10
C ASP A 101 9.67 14.73 0.98
N PRO A 102 8.97 15.22 -0.06
CA PRO A 102 7.53 15.02 -0.22
C PRO A 102 7.11 13.56 -0.43
N LEU A 103 8.01 12.65 -0.79
CA LEU A 103 7.69 11.21 -0.84
C LEU A 103 7.63 10.61 0.57
N LEU A 104 8.30 11.21 1.55
CA LEU A 104 8.17 10.83 2.96
C LEU A 104 6.96 11.50 3.61
N ASP A 105 6.62 12.73 3.21
CA ASP A 105 5.43 13.45 3.71
C ASP A 105 4.13 13.03 2.99
N GLY A 106 4.23 12.71 1.70
CA GLY A 106 3.12 12.34 0.80
C GLY A 106 2.77 10.85 0.79
N LYS A 107 3.74 9.94 0.95
CA LYS A 107 3.42 8.52 1.24
C LYS A 107 2.99 8.29 2.69
N ALA A 108 3.30 9.23 3.59
CA ALA A 108 2.68 9.29 4.91
C ALA A 108 1.23 9.80 4.87
N ALA A 109 0.83 10.52 3.80
CA ALA A 109 -0.55 10.95 3.56
C ALA A 109 -1.41 9.86 2.87
N ASP A 110 -0.79 8.98 2.07
CA ASP A 110 -1.41 7.74 1.59
C ASP A 110 -1.33 6.57 2.61
N GLY A 111 -0.66 6.81 3.75
CA GLY A 111 -0.72 5.97 4.94
C GLY A 111 -1.98 6.24 5.78
N PRO A 112 -2.43 5.29 6.62
CA PRO A 112 -3.64 5.44 7.44
C PRO A 112 -3.45 6.64 8.38
N PRO A 113 -4.54 7.27 8.85
CA PRO A 113 -4.56 8.63 9.42
C PRO A 113 -3.54 8.77 10.56
N SER A 114 -2.31 9.12 10.20
CA SER A 114 -1.12 9.17 11.07
C SER A 114 -1.19 10.30 12.10
N LEU A 115 -2.26 11.10 12.05
CA LEU A 115 -2.53 12.16 13.02
C LEU A 115 -3.47 11.75 14.17
N ARG A 116 -4.04 10.52 14.19
CA ARG A 116 -5.15 10.21 15.13
C ARG A 116 -4.96 9.04 16.10
N SER A 117 -3.88 8.25 16.03
CA SER A 117 -3.66 7.14 16.98
C SER A 117 -2.42 7.36 17.87
N PRO A 118 -2.59 7.68 19.17
CA PRO A 118 -1.48 7.94 20.11
C PRO A 118 -0.55 6.73 20.33
N GLU A 119 -1.05 5.51 20.14
CA GLU A 119 -0.31 4.27 20.42
C GLU A 119 0.75 3.95 19.35
N LEU A 120 0.59 4.48 18.13
CA LEU A 120 1.51 4.27 17.01
C LEU A 120 2.39 5.49 16.71
N GLN A 121 2.12 6.63 17.36
CA GLN A 121 3.00 7.79 17.34
C GLN A 121 4.46 7.48 17.70
N PRO A 122 4.80 6.50 18.57
CA PRO A 122 6.20 6.16 18.80
C PRO A 122 6.85 5.37 17.65
N ALA A 123 6.10 4.55 16.91
CA ALA A 123 6.62 3.73 15.81
C ALA A 123 6.60 4.48 14.45
N VAL A 124 5.58 5.31 14.24
CA VAL A 124 5.32 6.11 13.02
C VAL A 124 5.76 7.57 13.20
N GLY A 125 5.71 8.11 14.42
CA GLY A 125 6.35 9.40 14.72
C GLY A 125 7.88 9.27 14.84
N ALA A 126 8.41 8.05 15.02
CA ALA A 126 9.84 7.73 14.82
C ALA A 126 10.23 7.55 13.35
N THR A 127 9.28 7.67 12.41
CA THR A 127 9.56 7.90 10.97
C THR A 127 10.17 9.30 10.74
N ARG A 128 10.37 10.09 11.81
CA ARG A 128 11.28 11.24 11.82
C ARG A 128 12.70 10.75 12.07
N THR A 129 13.55 10.94 11.06
CA THR A 129 15.02 10.86 11.12
C THR A 129 15.57 10.97 12.55
N GLY A 130 16.20 9.89 13.01
CA GLY A 130 16.79 9.72 14.33
C GLY A 130 17.95 10.68 14.64
N ALA A 131 18.44 10.57 15.88
CA ALA A 131 19.49 11.42 16.42
C ALA A 131 20.81 11.32 15.61
N LEU A 132 21.50 12.45 15.48
CA LEU A 132 22.83 12.50 14.88
C LEU A 132 23.82 11.78 15.80
N ALA A 133 24.40 10.69 15.33
CA ALA A 133 25.45 9.95 16.00
C ALA A 133 26.79 10.26 15.34
N VAL A 134 27.72 10.84 16.10
CA VAL A 134 29.09 11.07 15.65
C VAL A 134 29.92 9.83 15.98
N ASP A 135 30.42 9.16 14.96
CA ASP A 135 31.37 8.08 15.16
C ASP A 135 32.72 8.64 15.61
N LYS A 136 33.40 7.93 16.53
CA LYS A 136 34.78 8.26 16.89
C LYS A 136 35.67 8.08 15.66
N ALA A 137 36.36 9.14 15.25
CA ALA A 137 37.33 9.05 14.18
C ALA A 137 38.48 8.11 14.57
N VAL A 138 38.81 7.18 13.68
CA VAL A 138 39.97 6.29 13.79
C VAL A 138 41.00 6.78 12.78
N ALA A 139 42.28 6.89 13.20
CA ALA A 139 43.34 7.29 12.29
C ALA A 139 43.35 6.42 11.02
N ALA A 140 43.51 7.05 9.86
CA ALA A 140 43.42 6.44 8.51
C ALA A 140 42.01 6.02 8.04
N ARG A 141 40.95 6.21 8.84
CA ARG A 141 39.57 6.08 8.37
C ARG A 141 38.95 7.45 8.08
N PRO A 142 38.00 7.54 7.13
CA PRO A 142 37.19 8.72 6.95
C PRO A 142 36.50 9.10 8.26
N THR A 143 36.38 10.40 8.51
CA THR A 143 35.51 10.88 9.58
C THR A 143 34.08 10.80 9.08
N ALA A 144 33.22 10.17 9.88
CA ALA A 144 31.83 9.91 9.55
C ALA A 144 30.91 10.56 10.58
N VAL A 145 29.91 11.30 10.10
CA VAL A 145 28.77 11.73 10.90
C VAL A 145 27.55 10.97 10.40
N ARG A 146 26.83 10.31 11.31
CA ARG A 146 25.75 9.38 10.97
C ARG A 146 24.40 9.86 11.47
N PHE A 147 23.37 9.54 10.72
CA PHE A 147 21.99 9.61 11.18
C PHE A 147 21.24 8.42 10.61
N ALA A 148 20.16 8.02 11.27
CA ALA A 148 19.31 6.92 10.83
C ALA A 148 17.88 7.43 10.68
N GLY A 149 17.05 6.69 9.98
CA GLY A 149 15.63 6.97 9.89
C GLY A 149 14.86 5.73 9.50
N ALA A 150 13.54 5.82 9.60
CA ALA A 150 12.63 4.80 9.14
C ALA A 150 11.65 5.42 8.14
N CYS A 151 11.17 4.64 7.18
CA CYS A 151 10.16 5.07 6.21
C CYS A 151 9.21 3.90 5.93
N GLY A 152 7.91 4.18 5.90
CA GLY A 152 6.88 3.17 5.70
C GLY A 152 6.37 3.18 4.26
N THR A 153 6.19 2.01 3.65
CA THR A 153 5.35 1.89 2.45
C THR A 153 4.21 0.91 2.66
N TRP A 154 3.06 1.25 2.08
CA TRP A 154 1.94 0.34 1.97
C TRP A 154 2.27 -0.72 0.94
N THR A 155 2.31 -1.97 1.38
CA THR A 155 2.40 -3.13 0.50
C THR A 155 1.00 -3.71 0.43
N ALA A 156 0.33 -3.48 -0.69
CA ALA A 156 -1.08 -3.80 -0.91
C ALA A 156 -1.58 -5.07 -0.18
N SER A 157 -2.77 -4.96 0.43
CA SER A 157 -3.51 -6.14 0.90
C SER A 157 -3.89 -7.00 -0.30
N GLN A 158 -3.19 -8.12 -0.48
CA GLN A 158 -3.68 -9.22 -1.32
C GLN A 158 -4.61 -10.17 -0.55
N ALA A 159 -4.75 -10.01 0.77
CA ALA A 159 -5.48 -10.97 1.60
C ALA A 159 -7.00 -10.81 1.57
N ASP A 160 -7.52 -9.66 1.14
CA ASP A 160 -8.96 -9.33 1.20
C ASP A 160 -9.50 -8.87 -0.16
N GLN A 161 -9.05 -9.50 -1.24
CA GLN A 161 -9.56 -9.21 -2.58
C GLN A 161 -10.54 -10.28 -3.02
N ALA A 162 -11.77 -9.86 -3.26
CA ALA A 162 -12.73 -10.65 -3.97
C ALA A 162 -12.14 -10.99 -5.33
N SER A 163 -12.32 -12.24 -5.75
CA SER A 163 -11.88 -12.72 -7.04
C SER A 163 -13.00 -13.50 -7.70
N LEU A 164 -12.98 -13.51 -9.03
CA LEU A 164 -13.83 -14.38 -9.84
C LEU A 164 -12.93 -15.40 -10.52
N ASP A 165 -13.09 -16.67 -10.19
CA ASP A 165 -12.20 -17.78 -10.64
C ASP A 165 -10.70 -17.50 -10.40
N GLY A 166 -10.39 -16.81 -9.30
CA GLY A 166 -9.02 -16.43 -8.95
C GLY A 166 -8.52 -15.15 -9.63
N GLU A 167 -9.29 -14.53 -10.52
CA GLU A 167 -8.94 -13.23 -11.10
C GLU A 167 -9.28 -12.08 -10.16
N HIS A 168 -8.25 -11.30 -9.79
CA HIS A 168 -8.36 -10.18 -8.86
C HIS A 168 -8.78 -8.88 -9.56
N LEU A 169 -10.04 -8.81 -9.99
CA LEU A 169 -10.60 -7.65 -10.71
C LEU A 169 -10.93 -6.47 -9.80
N PHE A 170 -10.99 -6.70 -8.49
CA PHE A 170 -11.47 -5.75 -7.48
C PHE A 170 -10.34 -5.21 -6.58
N GLY A 171 -9.09 -5.32 -7.02
CA GLY A 171 -7.91 -5.13 -6.17
C GLY A 171 -7.57 -3.69 -5.76
N SER A 172 -8.44 -2.73 -6.06
CA SER A 172 -8.16 -1.30 -5.91
C SER A 172 -8.95 -0.59 -4.81
N GLY A 173 -9.62 -1.32 -3.91
CA GLY A 173 -10.25 -0.73 -2.72
C GLY A 173 -10.96 -1.73 -1.81
N PRO A 174 -11.35 -1.33 -0.59
CA PRO A 174 -12.15 -2.17 0.28
C PRO A 174 -13.50 -2.48 -0.37
N HIS A 175 -13.95 -3.70 -0.24
CA HIS A 175 -15.25 -4.12 -0.74
C HIS A 175 -15.91 -5.07 0.25
N VAL A 176 -17.24 -5.03 0.27
CA VAL A 176 -18.08 -5.82 1.15
C VAL A 176 -18.95 -6.69 0.28
N VAL A 177 -18.94 -7.99 0.58
CA VAL A 177 -19.85 -8.96 -0.05
C VAL A 177 -20.99 -9.25 0.93
N GLU A 178 -22.16 -8.71 0.63
CA GLU A 178 -23.41 -9.02 1.32
C GLU A 178 -24.03 -10.26 0.70
N VAL A 179 -24.30 -11.26 1.53
CA VAL A 179 -24.85 -12.53 1.09
C VAL A 179 -26.31 -12.59 1.47
N GLY A 180 -27.22 -12.60 0.49
CA GLY A 180 -28.66 -12.68 0.74
C GLY A 180 -29.07 -14.01 1.38
N SER A 181 -30.32 -14.17 1.77
CA SER A 181 -30.82 -15.48 2.22
C SER A 181 -30.98 -16.42 1.01
N PRO A 182 -30.79 -17.75 1.18
CA PRO A 182 -31.28 -18.72 0.22
C PRO A 182 -32.77 -18.48 -0.01
N ALA A 183 -33.18 -18.44 -1.28
CA ALA A 183 -34.59 -18.37 -1.64
C ALA A 183 -35.11 -19.80 -1.82
N HIS A 184 -36.34 -20.08 -1.41
CA HIS A 184 -37.10 -21.23 -1.91
C HIS A 184 -38.05 -20.72 -2.97
N ARG A 185 -38.19 -21.46 -4.07
CA ARG A 185 -39.21 -21.17 -5.07
C ARG A 185 -40.45 -21.96 -4.73
N VAL A 186 -41.54 -21.24 -4.45
CA VAL A 186 -42.86 -21.83 -4.24
C VAL A 186 -43.81 -21.19 -5.25
N GLU A 187 -44.60 -22.03 -5.93
CA GLU A 187 -45.66 -21.59 -6.83
C GLU A 187 -47.02 -21.93 -6.22
N ASP A 188 -47.84 -20.92 -5.97
CA ASP A 188 -49.19 -21.10 -5.46
C ASP A 188 -50.16 -21.28 -6.62
N VAL A 189 -50.72 -22.47 -6.75
CA VAL A 189 -51.75 -22.80 -7.75
C VAL A 189 -53.11 -22.78 -7.09
N ALA A 190 -53.98 -21.86 -7.54
CA ALA A 190 -55.36 -21.79 -7.10
C ALA A 190 -56.30 -22.48 -8.10
N PHE A 191 -57.34 -23.15 -7.58
CA PHE A 191 -58.34 -23.84 -8.39
C PHE A 191 -59.73 -23.22 -8.16
N ASN A 192 -60.42 -22.87 -9.25
CA ASN A 192 -61.77 -22.32 -9.16
C ASN A 192 -62.73 -23.32 -8.51
N GLY A 193 -63.46 -22.86 -7.49
CA GLY A 193 -64.44 -23.68 -6.76
C GLY A 193 -63.89 -24.48 -5.59
N LEU A 194 -62.60 -24.37 -5.26
CA LEU A 194 -62.00 -24.94 -4.05
C LEU A 194 -61.56 -23.83 -3.09
N SER A 195 -61.83 -24.01 -1.80
CA SER A 195 -61.32 -23.14 -0.74
C SER A 195 -59.91 -23.59 -0.36
N GLY A 196 -58.89 -22.92 -0.89
CA GLY A 196 -57.48 -23.19 -0.63
C GLY A 196 -56.61 -23.06 -1.89
N GLY A 197 -55.30 -23.25 -1.71
CA GLY A 197 -54.31 -23.29 -2.80
C GLY A 197 -53.37 -24.48 -2.64
N LEU A 198 -52.81 -24.96 -3.75
CA LEU A 198 -51.71 -25.91 -3.76
C LEU A 198 -50.41 -25.11 -3.85
N ALA A 199 -49.60 -25.16 -2.79
CA ALA A 199 -48.23 -24.66 -2.83
C ALA A 199 -47.34 -25.76 -3.42
N VAL A 200 -46.75 -25.50 -4.59
CA VAL A 200 -45.77 -26.38 -5.23
C VAL A 200 -44.38 -25.89 -4.88
N ASP A 201 -43.65 -26.66 -4.07
CA ASP A 201 -42.24 -26.39 -3.79
C ASP A 201 -41.40 -26.77 -5.01
N LEU A 202 -40.80 -25.76 -5.64
CA LEU A 202 -39.89 -25.89 -6.78
C LEU A 202 -38.42 -26.03 -6.34
N GLY A 203 -38.19 -26.15 -5.03
CA GLY A 203 -36.88 -26.36 -4.43
C GLY A 203 -36.10 -25.06 -4.22
N GLU A 204 -34.77 -25.20 -4.13
CA GLU A 204 -33.87 -24.08 -3.89
C GLU A 204 -33.86 -23.12 -5.08
N GLY A 205 -34.17 -21.87 -4.79
CA GLY A 205 -34.05 -20.75 -5.71
C GLY A 205 -32.63 -20.15 -5.70
N PRO A 206 -32.31 -19.31 -6.69
CA PRO A 206 -31.04 -18.62 -6.71
C PRO A 206 -30.92 -17.67 -5.52
N ARG A 207 -29.73 -17.61 -4.96
CA ARG A 207 -29.35 -16.69 -3.89
C ARG A 207 -28.74 -15.44 -4.50
N THR A 208 -29.13 -14.25 -4.03
CA THR A 208 -28.52 -12.99 -4.49
C THR A 208 -27.34 -12.64 -3.60
N LEU A 209 -26.20 -12.30 -4.20
CA LEU A 209 -25.04 -11.72 -3.52
C LEU A 209 -24.80 -10.32 -4.07
N ARG A 210 -24.40 -9.40 -3.20
CA ARG A 210 -24.12 -8.01 -3.57
C ARG A 210 -22.73 -7.64 -3.09
N GLN A 211 -21.86 -7.29 -4.03
CA GLN A 211 -20.56 -6.73 -3.71
C GLN A 211 -20.62 -5.22 -3.92
N THR A 212 -20.27 -4.46 -2.89
CA THR A 212 -20.13 -3.01 -2.99
C THR A 212 -18.71 -2.61 -2.64
N GLY A 213 -18.20 -1.57 -3.30
CA GLY A 213 -16.85 -1.09 -3.07
C GLY A 213 -16.54 0.15 -3.88
N VAL A 214 -15.25 0.50 -3.91
CA VAL A 214 -14.72 1.60 -4.71
C VAL A 214 -13.57 1.08 -5.56
N LEU A 215 -13.67 1.20 -6.88
CA LEU A 215 -12.55 0.97 -7.78
C LEU A 215 -11.64 2.19 -7.76
N SER A 216 -10.32 1.98 -7.78
CA SER A 216 -9.32 3.03 -7.88
C SER A 216 -8.37 2.77 -9.06
N ALA A 217 -8.01 3.82 -9.79
CA ALA A 217 -7.02 3.75 -10.86
C ALA A 217 -6.25 5.08 -11.00
N ALA A 218 -5.03 5.03 -11.52
CA ALA A 218 -4.20 6.22 -11.72
C ALA A 218 -4.80 7.22 -12.74
N THR A 219 -5.57 6.73 -13.71
CA THR A 219 -6.18 7.52 -14.78
C THR A 219 -7.63 7.12 -15.00
N ASP A 220 -8.41 8.02 -15.59
CA ASP A 220 -9.77 7.76 -16.04
C ASP A 220 -9.85 6.60 -17.04
N TRP A 221 -8.89 6.53 -17.96
CA TRP A 221 -8.77 5.45 -18.93
C TRP A 221 -8.56 4.09 -18.26
N ASN A 222 -7.65 4.01 -17.28
CA ASN A 222 -7.42 2.77 -16.55
C ASN A 222 -8.65 2.36 -15.73
N LEU A 223 -9.38 3.33 -15.17
CA LEU A 223 -10.65 3.07 -14.50
C LEU A 223 -11.71 2.51 -15.46
N ALA A 224 -11.79 3.07 -16.67
CA ALA A 224 -12.70 2.59 -17.71
C ALA A 224 -12.34 1.16 -18.17
N LEU A 225 -11.05 0.83 -18.29
CA LEU A 225 -10.59 -0.52 -18.60
C LEU A 225 -10.95 -1.52 -17.49
N LEU A 226 -10.79 -1.14 -16.21
CA LEU A 226 -11.20 -1.99 -15.08
C LEU A 226 -12.71 -2.26 -15.09
N LEU A 227 -13.52 -1.22 -15.31
CA LEU A 227 -14.97 -1.37 -15.42
C LEU A 227 -15.34 -2.28 -16.60
N ALA A 228 -14.73 -2.08 -17.77
CA ALA A 228 -14.98 -2.92 -18.95
C ALA A 228 -14.56 -4.38 -18.71
N ALA A 229 -13.46 -4.61 -17.98
CA ALA A 229 -13.04 -5.96 -17.61
C ALA A 229 -14.05 -6.66 -16.70
N ILE A 230 -14.65 -5.95 -15.73
CA ILE A 230 -15.73 -6.49 -14.88
C ILE A 230 -17.01 -6.71 -15.69
N GLU A 231 -17.38 -5.78 -16.57
CA GLU A 231 -18.56 -5.89 -17.45
C GLU A 231 -18.48 -7.12 -18.36
N ALA A 232 -17.27 -7.54 -18.76
CA ALA A 232 -17.06 -8.73 -19.58
C ALA A 232 -17.52 -10.03 -18.89
N PHE A 233 -17.63 -10.07 -17.56
CA PHE A 233 -18.16 -11.21 -16.80
C PHE A 233 -19.70 -11.28 -16.80
N ILE A 234 -20.39 -10.27 -17.35
CA ILE A 234 -21.84 -10.29 -17.58
C ILE A 234 -22.13 -11.06 -18.90
N ASP A 235 -21.56 -12.25 -19.03
CA ASP A 235 -21.64 -13.09 -20.23
C ASP A 235 -22.60 -14.28 -20.08
N GLY A 236 -23.18 -14.42 -18.89
CA GLY A 236 -24.10 -15.49 -18.57
C GLY A 236 -23.46 -16.78 -18.07
N ARG A 237 -22.13 -16.84 -17.99
CA ARG A 237 -21.41 -17.98 -17.41
C ARG A 237 -21.44 -17.94 -15.89
N THR A 238 -21.04 -19.06 -15.29
CA THR A 238 -20.91 -19.22 -13.85
C THR A 238 -19.44 -19.22 -13.45
N TYR A 239 -19.16 -18.55 -12.34
CA TYR A 239 -17.85 -18.34 -11.76
C TYR A 239 -17.87 -18.72 -10.28
N THR A 240 -16.69 -18.87 -9.70
CA THR A 240 -16.50 -18.94 -8.25
C THR A 240 -16.14 -17.55 -7.75
N LEU A 241 -17.03 -16.94 -6.98
CA LEU A 241 -16.74 -15.71 -6.27
C LEU A 241 -16.05 -16.06 -4.95
N THR A 242 -14.77 -15.76 -4.81
CA THR A 242 -14.11 -15.78 -3.50
C THR A 242 -14.31 -14.41 -2.87
N ALA A 243 -14.86 -14.34 -1.66
CA ALA A 243 -15.05 -13.09 -0.93
C ALA A 243 -13.77 -12.64 -0.20
N PRO A 244 -13.69 -11.39 0.28
CA PRO A 244 -12.53 -10.88 1.03
C PRO A 244 -12.11 -11.73 2.22
N ASN A 245 -13.07 -12.37 2.88
CA ASN A 245 -12.84 -13.25 4.02
C ASN A 245 -12.34 -14.66 3.62
N GLY A 246 -12.02 -14.88 2.34
CA GLY A 246 -11.58 -16.16 1.78
C GLY A 246 -12.71 -17.19 1.60
N VAL A 247 -13.97 -16.81 1.81
CA VAL A 247 -15.09 -17.73 1.61
C VAL A 247 -15.46 -17.81 0.13
N ASP A 248 -15.50 -19.03 -0.39
CA ASP A 248 -15.90 -19.28 -1.78
C ASP A 248 -17.42 -19.43 -1.92
N TYR A 249 -17.96 -18.73 -2.92
CA TYR A 249 -19.33 -18.84 -3.39
C TYR A 249 -19.30 -19.37 -4.83
N PRO A 250 -19.45 -20.70 -5.03
CA PRO A 250 -19.44 -21.30 -6.35
C PRO A 250 -20.75 -21.04 -7.09
N ASN A 251 -20.75 -21.28 -8.40
CA ASN A 251 -21.91 -21.17 -9.30
C ASN A 251 -22.55 -19.77 -9.31
N CYS A 252 -21.73 -18.73 -9.15
CA CYS A 252 -22.15 -17.34 -9.22
C CYS A 252 -22.14 -16.84 -10.66
N ARG A 253 -23.27 -16.32 -11.13
CA ARG A 253 -23.34 -15.56 -12.37
C ARG A 253 -23.36 -14.07 -12.06
N VAL A 254 -22.58 -13.28 -12.78
CA VAL A 254 -22.67 -11.81 -12.70
C VAL A 254 -23.96 -11.35 -13.39
N ALA A 255 -24.84 -10.73 -12.63
CA ALA A 255 -26.15 -10.29 -13.11
C ALA A 255 -26.13 -8.81 -13.55
N ALA A 256 -25.44 -7.95 -12.79
CA ALA A 256 -25.35 -6.53 -13.09
C ALA A 256 -24.11 -5.90 -12.45
N LEU A 257 -23.58 -4.87 -13.12
CA LEU A 257 -22.63 -3.90 -12.56
C LEU A 257 -23.29 -2.52 -12.58
N GLU A 258 -23.35 -1.85 -11.43
CA GLU A 258 -23.88 -0.50 -11.28
C GLU A 258 -22.76 0.44 -10.82
N ARG A 259 -22.72 1.64 -11.39
CA ARG A 259 -21.87 2.75 -10.94
C ARG A 259 -22.66 3.60 -9.94
N LEU A 260 -22.22 3.68 -8.69
CA LEU A 260 -22.96 4.33 -7.59
C LEU A 260 -22.69 5.84 -7.51
N GLY A 261 -22.71 6.53 -8.66
CA GLY A 261 -22.42 7.97 -8.77
C GLY A 261 -21.34 8.27 -9.80
N PRO A 262 -21.00 9.57 -10.00
CA PRO A 262 -19.93 9.97 -10.89
C PRO A 262 -18.55 9.54 -10.35
N PRO A 263 -17.55 9.34 -11.24
CA PRO A 263 -16.16 9.18 -10.81
C PRO A 263 -15.71 10.35 -9.94
N GLN A 264 -14.98 10.06 -8.88
CA GLN A 264 -14.39 11.04 -7.98
C GLN A 264 -12.90 11.18 -8.30
N VAL A 265 -12.41 12.42 -8.37
CA VAL A 265 -11.03 12.73 -8.72
C VAL A 265 -10.31 13.28 -7.50
N GLY A 266 -9.20 12.63 -7.13
CA GLY A 266 -8.26 13.08 -6.11
C GLY A 266 -6.83 12.89 -6.59
N THR A 267 -6.00 12.21 -5.81
CA THR A 267 -4.68 11.71 -6.23
C THR A 267 -4.79 10.54 -7.23
N ALA A 268 -5.94 9.87 -7.24
CA ALA A 268 -6.34 8.84 -8.18
C ALA A 268 -7.81 9.06 -8.60
N TRP A 269 -8.24 8.27 -9.59
CA TRP A 269 -9.63 8.20 -10.03
C TRP A 269 -10.36 7.09 -9.28
N HIS A 270 -11.49 7.44 -8.68
CA HIS A 270 -12.29 6.52 -7.88
C HIS A 270 -13.70 6.34 -8.43
N GLN A 271 -14.20 5.11 -8.51
CA GLN A 271 -15.58 4.82 -8.90
C GLN A 271 -16.25 3.90 -7.87
N PRO A 272 -17.19 4.45 -7.06
CA PRO A 272 -18.10 3.63 -6.27
C PRO A 272 -18.92 2.71 -7.18
N TYR A 273 -19.05 1.43 -6.82
CA TYR A 273 -19.74 0.44 -7.63
C TYR A 273 -20.55 -0.56 -6.79
N ARG A 274 -21.47 -1.25 -7.47
CA ARG A 274 -22.14 -2.46 -6.98
C ARG A 274 -22.13 -3.53 -8.06
N VAL A 275 -21.65 -4.72 -7.73
CA VAL A 275 -21.88 -5.93 -8.53
C VAL A 275 -22.96 -6.77 -7.86
N THR A 276 -23.95 -7.19 -8.64
CA THR A 276 -24.95 -8.16 -8.20
C THR A 276 -24.65 -9.50 -8.83
N TYR A 277 -24.56 -10.54 -8.00
CA TYR A 277 -24.41 -11.93 -8.43
C TYR A 277 -25.66 -12.73 -8.12
N GLN A 278 -25.95 -13.70 -8.98
CA GLN A 278 -26.91 -14.76 -8.71
C GLN A 278 -26.13 -16.06 -8.51
N GLN A 279 -26.11 -16.57 -7.29
CA GLN A 279 -25.64 -17.92 -7.02
C GLN A 279 -26.77 -18.89 -7.34
N LEU A 280 -26.52 -19.74 -8.34
CA LEU A 280 -27.47 -20.75 -8.77
C LEU A 280 -27.44 -21.92 -7.78
N ALA A 281 -28.60 -22.55 -7.57
CA ALA A 281 -28.70 -23.78 -6.81
C ALA A 281 -27.80 -24.86 -7.44
N ARG A 282 -27.26 -25.75 -6.60
CA ARG A 282 -26.37 -26.83 -7.04
C ARG A 282 -27.13 -27.94 -7.77
#